data_AF-A0A9X2B9A1-F1
#
_entry.id   AF-A0A9X2B9A1-F1
#
_cell.length_a   1.000
_cell.length_b   1.000
_cell.length_c   1.000
_cell.angle_alpha   90.00
_cell.angle_beta   90.00
_cell.angle_gamma   90.00
#
_symmetry.space_group_name_H-M   'P 1'
#
loop_
_entity.id
_entity.type
_entity.pdbx_description
1 polymer ?
#
loop_
_entity_poly.entity_id
_entity_poly.type
_entity_poly.pdbx_seq_one_letter_code
_entity_poly.pdbx_strand_id
1 'polypeptide(L)' 'MNPFEVAIPMKDHPMMITVKPGENENTYDLFYEDELCGYMICNEHNVWIYEPHHHAALLLDADQIQHLGSEISKQTKC' A
#
# COMPACT_ATOMS: atom_id res chain seq x y z
N MET A 1 -4.26 14.00 -2.17
CA MET A 1 -4.05 13.48 -0.81
C MET A 1 -2.58 13.70 -0.44
N ASN A 2 -2.29 13.96 0.83
CA ASN A 2 -0.90 14.04 1.31
C ASN A 2 -0.34 12.63 1.55
N PRO A 3 0.97 12.40 1.37
CA PRO A 3 1.61 11.17 1.80
C PRO A 3 1.34 10.87 3.27
N PHE A 4 1.21 9.58 3.60
CA PHE A 4 1.01 9.11 4.97
C PHE A 4 1.68 7.75 5.15
N GLU A 5 1.94 7.40 6.40
CA GLU A 5 2.61 6.15 6.74
C GLU A 5 1.61 5.12 7.26
N VAL A 6 1.81 3.86 6.88
CA VAL A 6 1.07 2.70 7.37
C VAL A 6 2.05 1.73 8.00
N ALA A 7 1.77 1.34 9.25
CA ALA A 7 2.48 0.26 9.91
C ALA A 7 1.86 -1.08 9.50
N ILE A 8 2.62 -1.91 8.78
CA ILE A 8 2.25 -3.29 8.44
C ILE A 8 2.73 -4.22 9.55
N PRO A 9 1.85 -5.02 10.17
CA PRO A 9 2.24 -5.99 11.18
C PRO A 9 3.20 -7.05 10.61
N MET A 10 4.34 -7.21 11.28
CA MET A 10 5.32 -8.28 11.01
C MET A 10 5.67 -8.98 12.34
N LYS A 11 6.35 -10.13 12.27
CA LYS A 11 6.69 -10.94 13.46
C LYS A 11 7.63 -10.23 14.44
N ASP A 12 8.63 -9.50 13.93
CA ASP A 12 9.68 -8.92 14.78
C ASP A 12 9.36 -7.46 15.14
N HIS A 13 9.15 -6.62 14.14
CA HIS A 13 8.80 -5.22 14.28
C HIS A 13 7.91 -4.79 13.13
N PRO A 14 6.92 -3.90 13.34
CA PRO A 14 6.09 -3.40 12.24
C PRO A 14 6.95 -2.77 11.14
N MET A 15 6.60 -3.08 9.90
CA MET A 15 7.21 -2.47 8.73
C MET A 15 6.47 -1.18 8.39
N MET A 16 7.18 -0.07 8.22
CA MET A 16 6.58 1.21 7.86
C MET A 16 6.57 1.38 6.34
N ILE A 17 5.38 1.59 5.77
CA ILE A 17 5.19 1.88 4.34
C ILE A 17 4.65 3.28 4.18
N THR A 18 5.35 4.09 3.40
CA THR A 18 4.86 5.40 2.99
C THR A 18 3.97 5.24 1.77
N VAL A 19 2.72 5.67 1.89
CA VAL A 19 1.73 5.64 0.81
C VAL A 19 1.66 7.01 0.17
N LYS A 20 1.75 7.06 -1.16
CA LYS A 20 1.56 8.28 -1.96
C LYS A 20 0.46 8.05 -2.99
N PRO A 21 -0.29 9.09 -3.40
CA PRO A 21 -1.18 8.98 -4.56
C PRO A 21 -0.36 8.59 -5.80
N GLY A 22 -0.83 7.59 -6.55
CA GLY A 22 -0.23 7.20 -7.82
C GLY A 22 -0.69 8.10 -8.98
N GLU A 23 -0.28 7.75 -10.19
CA GLU A 23 -0.61 8.52 -11.41
C GLU A 23 -2.10 8.46 -11.77
N ASN A 24 -2.77 7.34 -11.47
CA ASN A 24 -4.17 7.12 -11.80
C ASN A 24 -5.08 7.30 -10.56
N GLU A 25 -6.35 7.60 -10.83
CA GLU A 25 -7.38 7.58 -9.79
C GLU A 25 -7.45 6.19 -9.15
N ASN A 26 -7.52 6.15 -7.82
CA ASN A 26 -7.53 4.92 -7.00
C ASN A 26 -6.26 4.05 -7.04
N THR A 27 -5.15 4.57 -7.58
CA THR A 27 -3.82 3.96 -7.46
C THR A 27 -3.02 4.64 -6.36
N TYR A 28 -2.26 3.86 -5.60
CA TYR A 28 -1.45 4.33 -4.48
C TYR A 28 -0.07 3.68 -4.50
N ASP A 29 0.96 4.48 -4.70
CA ASP A 29 2.34 4.03 -4.71
C ASP A 29 2.83 3.76 -3.29
N LEU A 30 3.56 2.66 -3.11
CA LEU A 30 4.10 2.22 -1.84
C LEU A 30 5.62 2.40 -1.82
N PHE A 31 6.11 3.04 -0.77
CA PHE A 31 7.54 3.25 -0.56
C PHE A 31 7.98 2.61 0.75
N TYR A 32 9.06 1.84 0.70
CA TYR A 32 9.78 1.30 1.86
C TYR A 32 11.20 1.85 1.83
N GLU A 33 11.67 2.43 2.95
CA GLU A 33 13.00 3.08 3.02
C GLU A 33 13.24 4.09 1.87
N ASP A 34 12.21 4.88 1.54
CA ASP A 34 12.18 5.84 0.42
C ASP A 34 12.30 5.24 -0.99
N GLU A 35 12.31 3.92 -1.13
CA GLU A 35 12.32 3.21 -2.42
C GLU A 35 10.92 2.72 -2.80
N LEU A 36 10.55 2.91 -4.07
CA LEU A 36 9.27 2.45 -4.63
C LEU A 36 9.26 0.91 -4.70
N CYS A 37 8.37 0.27 -3.93
CA CYS A 37 8.36 -1.17 -3.72
C CYS A 37 7.11 -1.89 -4.25
N GLY A 38 6.03 -1.16 -4.51
CA GLY A 38 4.82 -1.67 -5.14
C GLY A 38 3.76 -0.58 -5.27
N TYR A 39 2.55 -0.98 -5.65
CA TYR A 39 1.36 -0.12 -5.57
C TYR A 39 0.12 -0.91 -5.18
N MET A 40 -0.87 -0.18 -4.67
CA MET A 40 -2.22 -0.65 -4.38
C MET A 40 -3.20 -0.03 -5.36
N ILE A 41 -4.15 -0.82 -5.87
CA ILE A 41 -5.28 -0.34 -6.68
C ILE A 41 -6.57 -0.70 -5.95
N CYS A 42 -7.46 0.27 -5.80
CA CYS A 42 -8.85 0.00 -5.43
C CYS A 42 -9.71 -0.03 -6.70
N ASN A 43 -10.26 -1.20 -7.04
CA ASN A 43 -11.08 -1.33 -8.25
C ASN A 43 -12.53 -0.86 -8.03
N GLU A 44 -13.33 -0.87 -9.10
CA GLU A 44 -14.75 -0.45 -9.09
C GLU A 44 -15.66 -1.29 -8.17
N HIS A 45 -15.18 -2.44 -7.71
CA HIS A 45 -15.88 -3.33 -6.77
C HIS A 45 -15.38 -3.17 -5.33
N ASN A 46 -14.60 -2.12 -5.02
CA ASN A 46 -13.96 -1.87 -3.73
C ASN A 46 -13.02 -3.02 -3.29
N VAL A 47 -12.41 -3.70 -4.26
CA VAL A 47 -11.40 -4.72 -4.00
C VAL A 47 -10.02 -4.08 -4.14
N TRP A 48 -9.21 -4.27 -3.10
CA TRP A 48 -7.82 -3.86 -3.05
C TRP A 48 -6.92 -4.90 -3.71
N ILE A 49 -6.15 -4.46 -4.70
CA ILE A 49 -5.21 -5.29 -5.46
C ILE A 49 -3.80 -4.75 -5.19
N TYR A 50 -2.88 -5.65 -4.81
CA TYR A 50 -1.48 -5.33 -4.59
C TYR A 50 -0.64 -5.82 -5.76
N GLU A 51 0.22 -4.95 -6.30
CA GLU A 51 1.22 -5.32 -7.31
C GLU A 51 2.63 -4.90 -6.86
N PRO A 52 3.57 -5.85 -6.68
CA PRO A 52 4.95 -5.55 -6.30
C PRO A 52 5.78 -5.05 -7.50
N HIS A 53 6.75 -4.16 -7.25
CA HIS A 53 7.72 -3.75 -8.26
C HIS A 53 8.86 -4.76 -8.41
N HIS A 54 9.46 -4.84 -9.62
CA HIS A 54 10.46 -5.86 -9.95
C HIS A 54 11.82 -5.74 -9.25
N HIS A 55 12.26 -4.54 -8.83
CA HIS A 55 13.62 -4.33 -8.29
C HIS A 55 13.67 -4.26 -6.75
N ALA A 56 12.56 -3.89 -6.11
CA ALA A 56 12.43 -3.79 -4.66
C ALA A 56 11.07 -4.39 -4.22
N ALA A 57 10.79 -5.62 -4.67
CA ALA A 57 9.51 -6.26 -4.40
C ALA A 57 9.31 -6.43 -2.90
N LEU A 58 8.33 -5.73 -2.35
CA LEU A 58 7.80 -6.06 -1.03
C LEU A 58 6.91 -7.30 -1.18
N LEU A 59 7.12 -8.32 -0.36
CA LEU A 59 6.26 -9.50 -0.37
C LEU A 59 5.28 -9.37 0.79
N LEU A 60 4.01 -9.12 0.45
CA LEU A 60 2.92 -9.05 1.40
C LEU A 60 2.04 -10.29 1.28
N ASP A 61 1.62 -10.83 2.42
CA ASP A 61 0.56 -11.84 2.46
C ASP A 61 -0.84 -11.20 2.36
N ALA A 62 -1.87 -12.04 2.28
CA ALA A 62 -3.25 -11.60 2.11
C ALA A 62 -3.74 -10.70 3.27
N ASP A 63 -3.37 -11.02 4.50
CA ASP A 63 -3.79 -10.26 5.69
C ASP A 63 -3.12 -8.88 5.71
N GLN A 64 -1.85 -8.81 5.30
CA GLN A 64 -1.10 -7.57 5.17
C GLN A 64 -1.64 -6.67 4.05
N ILE A 65 -1.99 -7.26 2.89
CA ILE A 65 -2.62 -6.53 1.78
C ILE A 65 -3.98 -5.97 2.22
N GLN A 66 -4.79 -6.78 2.91
CA GLN A 66 -6.09 -6.34 3.41
C GLN A 66 -5.96 -5.22 4.45
N HIS A 67 -5.02 -5.36 5.38
CA HIS A 67 -4.71 -4.31 6.36
C HIS A 67 -4.30 -3.00 5.68
N LEU A 68 -3.37 -3.08 4.71
CA LEU A 68 -2.90 -1.92 3.97
C LEU A 68 -4.06 -1.22 3.22
N GLY A 69 -4.89 -1.98 2.50
CA GLY A 69 -6.06 -1.44 1.82
C GLY A 69 -7.04 -0.74 2.78
N SER A 70 -7.31 -1.35 3.94
CA SER A 70 -8.15 -0.75 4.99
C SER A 70 -7.59 0.57 5.52
N GLU A 71 -6.27 0.65 5.78
CA GLU A 71 -5.64 1.90 6.23
C GLU A 71 -5.68 2.98 5.16
N ILE A 72 -5.50 2.62 3.88
CA ILE A 72 -5.66 3.58 2.77
C ILE A 72 -7.10 4.08 2.70
N SER A 73 -8.12 3.21 2.75
CA SER A 73 -9.54 3.60 2.77
C SER A 73 -9.94 4.51 3.92
N LYS A 74 -9.22 4.50 5.06
CA LYS A 74 -9.48 5.45 6.16
C LYS A 74 -9.06 6.88 5.82
N GLN A 75 -8.07 7.01 4.93
CA GLN A 75 -7.44 8.27 4.56
C GLN A 75 -7.98 8.78 3.22
N THR A 76 -8.52 7.88 2.38
CA THR A 76 -9.04 8.17 1.04
C THR A 76 -10.53 7.90 0.95
N LYS A 77 -11.16 8.41 -0.12
CA LYS A 77 -12.44 7.87 -0.56
C LYS A 77 -12.14 6.88 -1.69
N CYS A 78 -11.79 5.66 -1.30
CA CYS A 78 -12.34 4.50 -1.99
C CYS A 78 -13.57 4.09 -1.16
#